data_AF-A0A7S0ST95-F1
#
_entry.id   AF-A0A7S0ST95-F1
#
_cell.length_a   1.000
_cell.length_b   1.000
_cell.length_c   1.000
_cell.angle_alpha   90.00
_cell.angle_beta   90.00
_cell.angle_gamma   90.00
#
_symmetry.space_group_name_H-M   'P 1'
#
loop_
_entity.id
_entity.type
_entity.pdbx_description
1 polymer ?
#
loop_
_entity_poly.entity_id
_entity_poly.type
_entity_poly.pdbx_seq_one_letter_code
_entity_poly.pdbx_strand_id
1 'polypeptide(L)'
;RHCWSNNFMNSFKDFINDHCILFINAPTTPSEEQNLEYYELFQRYLKLYETILSDYINSLDCTVEEFYEQLADILNDTNIKDKKLLHFVNYLIACTDYPSFYKIMTRAARKINKAETKSESKFDESGGDNKFTNDSKLDRSEKEFK
;
A
#
# COMPACT_ATOMS: atom_id res chain seq x y z
N ARG A 1 7.76 3.42 -17.57
CA ARG A 1 7.13 4.43 -16.68
C ARG A 1 6.50 3.66 -15.54
N HIS A 2 6.76 4.01 -14.27
CA HIS A 2 6.21 3.26 -13.13
C HIS A 2 4.77 3.73 -12.91
N CYS A 3 3.83 2.77 -12.91
CA CYS A 3 2.39 2.96 -12.68
C CYS A 3 2.08 3.77 -11.41
N TRP A 4 2.99 3.74 -10.45
CA TRP A 4 2.91 4.50 -9.21
C TRP A 4 3.62 5.84 -9.30
N SER A 5 3.07 6.76 -10.09
CA SER A 5 3.35 8.17 -9.81
C SER A 5 2.95 8.46 -8.35
N ASN A 6 3.62 9.41 -7.69
CA ASN A 6 3.38 9.76 -6.28
C ASN A 6 1.89 9.92 -5.94
N ASN A 7 1.05 10.33 -6.91
CA ASN A 7 -0.38 10.53 -6.73
C ASN A 7 -1.14 9.24 -6.36
N PHE A 8 -0.87 8.10 -7.02
CA PHE A 8 -1.58 6.83 -6.77
C PHE A 8 -1.46 6.43 -5.30
N MET A 9 -0.22 6.31 -4.82
CA MET A 9 0.06 5.88 -3.45
C MET A 9 -0.30 6.94 -2.41
N ASN A 10 -0.30 8.21 -2.76
CA ASN A 10 -0.73 9.27 -1.85
C ASN A 10 -2.24 9.20 -1.58
N SER A 11 -3.07 9.03 -2.62
CA SER A 11 -4.52 8.90 -2.44
C SER A 11 -4.90 7.73 -1.51
N PHE A 12 -4.24 6.58 -1.62
CA PHE A 12 -4.48 5.48 -0.69
C PHE A 12 -4.00 5.77 0.73
N LYS A 13 -2.82 6.40 0.88
CA LYS A 13 -2.30 6.78 2.20
C LYS A 13 -3.24 7.77 2.88
N ASP A 14 -3.74 8.74 2.16
CA ASP A 14 -4.67 9.75 2.67
C ASP A 14 -5.97 9.08 3.12
N PHE A 15 -6.56 8.23 2.27
CA PHE A 15 -7.74 7.43 2.63
C PHE A 15 -7.51 6.57 3.89
N ILE A 16 -6.36 5.91 3.99
CA ILE A 16 -6.00 5.10 5.15
C ILE A 16 -5.90 5.98 6.40
N ASN A 17 -5.20 7.13 6.33
CA ASN A 17 -5.02 8.01 7.47
C ASN A 17 -6.36 8.56 7.98
N ASP A 18 -7.24 8.96 7.07
CA ASP A 18 -8.54 9.57 7.39
C ASP A 18 -9.51 8.59 8.05
N HIS A 19 -9.38 7.30 7.74
CA HIS A 19 -10.37 6.30 8.16
C HIS A 19 -9.84 5.21 9.10
N CYS A 20 -8.52 5.08 9.28
CA CYS A 20 -7.96 4.02 10.14
C CYS A 20 -8.32 4.17 11.62
N ILE A 21 -8.75 5.35 12.07
CA ILE A 21 -9.23 5.60 13.44
C ILE A 21 -10.38 4.64 13.81
N LEU A 22 -11.21 4.24 12.84
CA LEU A 22 -12.29 3.26 13.03
C LEU A 22 -11.78 1.87 13.45
N PHE A 23 -10.49 1.58 13.22
CA PHE A 23 -9.87 0.28 13.48
C PHE A 23 -9.01 0.25 14.75
N ILE A 24 -9.03 1.29 15.59
CA ILE A 24 -8.20 1.36 16.81
C ILE A 24 -8.44 0.16 17.74
N ASN A 25 -9.71 -0.20 17.93
CA ASN A 25 -10.14 -1.31 18.78
C ASN A 25 -10.57 -2.54 17.98
N ALA A 26 -10.30 -2.56 16.67
CA ALA A 26 -10.68 -3.68 15.83
C ALA A 26 -9.83 -4.93 16.16
N PRO A 27 -10.43 -6.13 16.11
CA PRO A 27 -9.69 -7.38 16.31
C PRO A 27 -8.58 -7.56 15.27
N THR A 28 -7.60 -8.41 15.56
CA THR A 28 -6.45 -8.63 14.65
C THR A 28 -6.85 -9.35 13.37
N THR A 29 -7.94 -10.11 13.42
CA THR A 29 -8.51 -10.84 12.30
C THR A 29 -9.96 -10.40 12.11
N PRO A 30 -10.43 -10.24 10.86
CA PRO A 30 -11.84 -9.98 10.62
C PRO A 30 -12.65 -11.16 11.18
N SER A 31 -13.68 -10.85 11.96
CA SER A 31 -14.65 -11.85 12.42
C SER A 31 -15.44 -12.39 11.24
N GLU A 32 -15.98 -13.61 11.35
CA GLU A 32 -16.94 -14.13 10.36
C GLU A 32 -18.20 -13.26 10.30
N GLU A 33 -18.62 -12.70 11.44
CA GLU A 33 -19.60 -11.62 11.51
C GLU A 33 -18.90 -10.29 11.15
N GLN A 34 -18.93 -9.95 9.87
CA GLN A 34 -18.35 -8.71 9.37
C GLN A 34 -19.07 -7.51 9.98
N ASN A 35 -18.32 -6.61 10.61
CA ASN A 35 -18.87 -5.29 10.95
C ASN A 35 -19.17 -4.56 9.64
N LEU A 36 -20.46 -4.26 9.42
CA LEU A 36 -20.96 -3.61 8.21
C LEU A 36 -20.21 -2.31 7.91
N GLU A 37 -19.81 -1.56 8.93
CA GLU A 37 -19.06 -0.30 8.76
C GLU A 37 -17.69 -0.52 8.11
N TYR A 38 -16.98 -1.59 8.47
CA TYR A 38 -15.68 -1.91 7.89
C TYR A 38 -15.82 -2.35 6.44
N TYR A 39 -16.87 -3.10 6.13
CA TYR A 39 -17.16 -3.53 4.76
C TYR A 39 -17.61 -2.36 3.88
N GLU A 40 -18.46 -1.47 4.37
CA GLU A 40 -18.85 -0.25 3.64
C GLU A 40 -17.66 0.66 3.36
N LEU A 41 -16.71 0.75 4.31
CA LEU A 41 -15.48 1.48 4.08
C LEU A 41 -14.60 0.80 3.02
N PHE A 42 -14.53 -0.53 3.02
CA PHE A 42 -13.85 -1.28 1.98
C PHE A 42 -14.47 -1.05 0.59
N GLN A 43 -15.80 -1.00 0.47
CA GLN A 43 -16.47 -0.67 -0.79
C GLN A 43 -16.09 0.74 -1.30
N ARG A 44 -16.00 1.72 -0.39
CA ARG A 44 -15.51 3.07 -0.74
C ARG A 44 -14.04 3.05 -1.19
N TYR A 45 -13.21 2.27 -0.53
CA TYR A 45 -11.82 2.05 -0.91
C TYR A 45 -11.70 1.41 -2.29
N LEU A 46 -12.50 0.38 -2.60
CA LEU A 46 -12.51 -0.27 -3.91
C LEU A 46 -12.88 0.70 -5.02
N LYS A 47 -13.89 1.55 -4.79
CA LYS A 47 -14.28 2.57 -5.77
C LYS A 47 -13.15 3.57 -6.06
N LEU A 48 -12.41 3.98 -5.02
CA LEU A 48 -11.20 4.80 -5.20
C LEU A 48 -10.14 4.04 -6.02
N TYR A 49 -9.91 2.77 -5.70
CA TYR A 49 -8.98 1.92 -6.42
C TYR A 49 -9.33 1.78 -7.90
N GLU A 50 -10.58 1.45 -8.22
CA GLU A 50 -11.09 1.30 -9.59
C GLU A 50 -10.97 2.60 -10.38
N THR A 51 -11.26 3.75 -9.76
CA THR A 51 -11.14 5.06 -10.40
C THR A 51 -9.69 5.32 -10.81
N ILE A 52 -8.75 5.18 -9.86
CA ILE A 52 -7.34 5.47 -10.14
C ILE A 52 -6.76 4.45 -11.13
N LEU A 53 -7.14 3.17 -11.02
CA LEU A 53 -6.69 2.13 -11.94
C LEU A 53 -7.21 2.38 -13.36
N SER A 54 -8.48 2.79 -13.50
CA SER A 54 -9.07 3.15 -14.79
C SER A 54 -8.37 4.33 -15.44
N ASP A 55 -8.08 5.39 -14.66
CA ASP A 55 -7.32 6.55 -15.15
C ASP A 55 -5.92 6.14 -15.63
N TYR A 56 -5.27 5.22 -14.91
CA TYR A 56 -3.99 4.68 -15.32
C TYR A 56 -4.08 3.88 -16.62
N ILE A 57 -5.05 2.97 -16.74
CA ILE A 57 -5.26 2.16 -17.95
C ILE A 57 -5.53 3.07 -19.15
N ASN A 58 -6.40 4.06 -19.00
CA ASN A 58 -6.69 5.04 -20.04
C ASN A 58 -5.44 5.83 -20.47
N SER A 59 -4.48 6.06 -19.55
CA SER A 59 -3.21 6.72 -19.86
C SER A 59 -2.21 5.86 -20.66
N LEU A 60 -2.47 4.55 -20.77
CA LEU A 60 -1.65 3.59 -21.51
C LEU A 60 -2.16 3.35 -22.94
N ASP A 61 -3.21 4.07 -23.37
CA ASP A 61 -3.89 3.85 -24.66
C ASP A 61 -4.34 2.38 -24.86
N CYS A 62 -4.66 1.67 -23.76
CA CYS A 62 -5.25 0.34 -23.80
C CYS A 62 -6.63 0.33 -23.16
N THR A 63 -7.44 -0.66 -23.53
CA THR A 63 -8.74 -0.88 -22.90
C THR A 63 -8.59 -1.59 -21.56
N VAL A 64 -9.61 -1.46 -20.72
CA VAL A 64 -9.68 -2.16 -19.43
C VAL A 64 -9.66 -3.68 -19.63
N GLU A 65 -10.36 -4.18 -20.64
CA GLU A 65 -10.39 -5.61 -20.99
C GLU A 65 -9.00 -6.13 -21.38
N GLU A 66 -8.32 -5.47 -22.32
CA GLU A 66 -6.95 -5.84 -22.72
C GLU A 66 -5.96 -5.82 -21.55
N PHE A 67 -6.12 -4.87 -20.63
CA PHE A 67 -5.29 -4.81 -19.44
C PHE A 67 -5.52 -6.01 -18.51
N TYR A 68 -6.77 -6.38 -18.25
CA TYR A 68 -7.08 -7.54 -17.41
C TYR A 68 -6.71 -8.87 -18.05
N GLU A 69 -6.83 -9.00 -19.38
CA GLU A 69 -6.34 -10.16 -20.12
C GLU A 69 -4.82 -10.34 -19.93
N GLN A 70 -4.05 -9.26 -20.09
CA GLN A 70 -2.61 -9.29 -19.85
C GLN A 70 -2.24 -9.65 -18.40
N LEU A 71 -3.01 -9.17 -17.42
CA LEU A 71 -2.82 -9.56 -16.02
C LEU A 71 -3.08 -11.06 -15.82
N ALA A 72 -4.12 -11.60 -16.45
CA ALA A 72 -4.46 -13.01 -16.36
C ALA A 72 -3.36 -13.88 -16.98
N ASP A 73 -2.83 -13.49 -18.15
CA ASP A 73 -1.71 -14.19 -18.79
C ASP A 73 -0.48 -14.24 -17.88
N ILE A 74 -0.15 -13.12 -17.23
CA ILE A 74 0.97 -13.04 -16.28
C ILE A 74 0.75 -13.96 -15.08
N LEU A 75 -0.47 -14.05 -14.55
CA LEU A 75 -0.77 -14.90 -13.39
C LEU A 75 -0.74 -16.39 -13.73
N ASN A 76 -1.11 -16.75 -14.96
CA ASN A 76 -1.17 -18.13 -15.41
C ASN A 76 0.17 -18.66 -15.95
N ASP A 77 1.11 -17.78 -16.30
CA ASP A 77 2.45 -18.18 -16.75
C ASP A 77 3.38 -18.53 -15.57
N THR A 78 3.64 -19.83 -15.43
CA THR A 78 4.56 -20.38 -14.41
C THR A 78 6.04 -20.12 -14.70
N ASN A 79 6.40 -19.60 -15.87
CA ASN A 79 7.78 -19.40 -16.32
C ASN A 79 8.24 -17.94 -16.26
N ILE A 80 7.42 -17.02 -15.73
CA ILE A 80 7.79 -15.61 -15.63
C ILE A 80 9.03 -15.43 -14.75
N LYS A 81 10.08 -14.89 -15.37
CA LYS A 81 11.35 -14.55 -14.70
C LYS A 81 11.35 -13.15 -14.10
N ASP A 82 10.48 -12.26 -14.58
CA ASP A 82 10.38 -10.89 -14.07
C ASP A 82 9.61 -10.88 -12.74
N LYS A 83 10.39 -11.00 -11.65
CA LYS A 83 9.86 -10.92 -10.28
C LYS A 83 9.24 -9.57 -9.94
N LYS A 84 9.66 -8.48 -10.58
CA LYS A 84 9.09 -7.14 -10.30
C LYS A 84 7.69 -7.05 -10.89
N LEU A 85 7.51 -7.53 -12.13
CA LEU A 85 6.21 -7.63 -12.76
C LEU A 85 5.27 -8.52 -11.95
N LEU A 86 5.72 -9.71 -11.55
CA LEU A 86 4.92 -10.62 -10.74
C LEU A 86 4.53 -10.00 -9.38
N HIS A 87 5.45 -9.29 -8.72
CA HIS A 87 5.15 -8.60 -7.47
C HIS A 87 4.11 -7.48 -7.68
N PHE A 88 4.22 -6.74 -8.77
CA PHE A 88 3.26 -5.69 -9.12
C PHE A 88 1.86 -6.26 -9.36
N VAL A 89 1.73 -7.33 -10.14
CA VAL A 89 0.42 -7.97 -10.41
C VAL A 89 -0.20 -8.53 -9.13
N ASN A 90 0.58 -9.24 -8.31
CA ASN A 90 0.11 -9.73 -7.01
C ASN A 90 -0.34 -8.60 -6.08
N TYR A 91 0.35 -7.46 -6.13
CA TYR A 91 -0.02 -6.29 -5.35
C TYR A 91 -1.38 -5.70 -5.79
N LEU A 92 -1.66 -5.63 -7.10
CA LEU A 92 -2.96 -5.17 -7.60
C LEU A 92 -4.10 -6.02 -7.05
N ILE A 93 -3.94 -7.34 -7.07
CA ILE A 93 -4.94 -8.29 -6.53
C ILE A 93 -5.09 -8.10 -5.03
N ALA A 94 -3.98 -7.97 -4.30
CA ALA A 94 -4.01 -7.76 -2.86
C ALA A 94 -4.72 -6.46 -2.46
N CYS A 95 -4.72 -5.42 -3.31
CA CYS A 95 -5.49 -4.21 -3.06
C CYS A 95 -7.00 -4.49 -3.09
N THR A 96 -7.45 -5.44 -3.90
CA THR A 96 -8.87 -5.82 -4.01
C THR A 96 -9.32 -6.85 -2.98
N ASP A 97 -8.41 -7.29 -2.09
CA ASP A 97 -8.69 -8.31 -1.10
C ASP A 97 -9.07 -7.69 0.26
N TYR A 98 -10.26 -8.02 0.77
CA TYR A 98 -10.75 -7.48 2.03
C TYR A 98 -9.84 -7.81 3.24
N PRO A 99 -9.39 -9.07 3.45
CA PRO A 99 -8.38 -9.39 4.47
C PRO A 99 -7.12 -8.53 4.42
N SER A 100 -6.61 -8.25 3.22
CA SER A 100 -5.44 -7.39 3.01
C SER A 100 -5.73 -5.94 3.38
N PHE A 101 -6.86 -5.39 2.93
CA PHE A 101 -7.35 -4.07 3.35
C PHE A 101 -7.48 -3.96 4.88
N TYR A 102 -8.14 -4.93 5.50
CA TYR A 102 -8.37 -4.97 6.95
C TYR A 102 -7.04 -4.95 7.74
N LYS A 103 -6.05 -5.73 7.30
CA LYS A 103 -4.70 -5.73 7.91
C LYS A 103 -3.99 -4.39 7.76
N ILE A 104 -4.15 -3.71 6.63
CA ILE A 104 -3.56 -2.38 6.41
C ILE A 104 -4.18 -1.36 7.37
N MET A 105 -5.51 -1.33 7.47
CA MET A 105 -6.25 -0.39 8.32
C MET A 105 -5.96 -0.59 9.81
N THR A 106 -6.00 -1.84 10.29
CA THR A 106 -5.65 -2.17 11.69
C THR A 106 -4.21 -1.81 12.02
N ARG A 107 -3.26 -2.01 11.09
CA ARG A 107 -1.85 -1.65 11.30
C ARG A 107 -1.66 -0.13 11.34
N ALA A 108 -2.35 0.61 10.49
CA ALA A 108 -2.35 2.08 10.50
C ALA A 108 -2.93 2.63 11.81
N ALA A 109 -4.08 2.12 12.25
CA ALA A 109 -4.73 2.50 13.50
C ALA A 109 -3.82 2.31 14.72
N ARG A 110 -3.17 1.15 14.82
CA ARG A 110 -2.19 0.85 15.88
C ARG A 110 -1.00 1.80 15.89
N LYS A 111 -0.58 2.28 14.72
CA LYS A 111 0.53 3.23 14.60
C LYS A 111 0.14 4.60 15.14
N ILE A 112 -1.08 5.06 14.86
CA ILE A 112 -1.62 6.32 15.40
C ILE A 112 -1.77 6.23 16.92
N ASN A 113 -2.43 5.17 17.42
CA ASN A 113 -2.63 4.99 18.86
C ASN A 113 -1.29 4.96 19.62
N LYS A 114 -0.29 4.22 19.13
CA LYS A 114 1.06 4.22 19.71
C LYS A 114 1.76 5.58 19.66
N ALA A 115 1.48 6.42 18.67
CA ALA A 115 2.03 7.77 18.56
C ALA A 115 1.37 8.71 19.58
N GLU A 116 0.04 8.61 19.75
CA GLU A 116 -0.74 9.36 20.74
C GLU A 116 -0.36 8.98 22.17
N THR A 117 -0.28 7.69 22.49
CA THR A 117 0.19 7.25 23.83
C THR A 117 1.61 7.73 24.13
N LYS A 118 2.47 7.86 23.11
CA LYS A 118 3.83 8.42 23.24
C LYS A 118 3.87 9.94 23.31
N SER A 119 2.83 10.64 22.90
CA SER A 119 2.75 12.10 22.99
C SER A 119 2.11 12.55 24.32
N GLU A 120 1.17 11.77 24.87
CA GLU A 120 0.62 12.00 26.22
C GLU A 120 1.63 11.66 27.34
N SER A 121 2.57 10.74 27.09
CA SER A 121 3.65 10.41 28.04
C SER A 121 4.90 11.31 27.92
N LYS A 122 4.83 12.39 27.13
CA LYS A 122 5.95 13.31 26.84
C LYS A 122 5.77 14.74 27.37
N PHE A 123 4.87 14.96 28.33
CA PHE A 123 4.87 16.18 29.14
C PHE A 123 5.74 16.09 30.41
N ASP A 124 6.53 15.02 30.55
CA ASP A 124 7.68 14.96 31.43
C ASP A 124 8.89 14.36 30.66
N GLU A 125 10.02 15.06 30.75
CA GLU A 125 11.38 14.58 30.49
C GLU A 125 11.92 14.48 29.03
N SER A 126 12.52 15.59 28.59
CA SER A 126 13.85 15.75 27.97
C SER A 126 14.50 14.63 27.11
N GLY A 127 14.82 15.00 25.85
CA GLY A 127 16.10 14.66 25.20
C GLY A 127 16.18 13.41 24.31
N GLY A 128 16.68 13.58 23.07
CA GLY A 128 17.40 12.51 22.37
C GLY A 128 17.06 12.31 20.89
N ASP A 129 17.78 13.02 20.02
CA ASP A 129 17.96 12.73 18.59
C ASP A 129 18.55 11.34 18.32
N ASN A 130 18.05 10.65 17.28
CA ASN A 130 18.83 9.95 16.23
C ASN A 130 17.88 9.12 15.34
N LYS A 131 17.80 9.37 14.02
CA LYS A 131 18.77 9.11 12.93
C LYS A 131 18.45 7.78 12.21
N PHE A 132 17.71 7.93 11.11
CA PHE A 132 17.61 6.93 10.05
C PHE A 132 18.98 6.81 9.37
N THR A 133 19.65 5.66 9.51
CA THR A 133 20.79 5.29 8.66
C THR A 133 20.30 4.44 7.49
N ASN A 134 20.27 5.07 6.31
CA ASN A 134 20.33 4.40 5.02
C ASN A 134 21.75 3.88 4.81
N ASP A 135 21.91 2.56 4.66
CA ASP A 135 23.12 1.98 4.08
C ASP A 135 22.78 1.45 2.67
N SER A 136 23.08 2.29 1.67
CA SER A 136 23.18 1.90 0.27
C SER A 136 24.66 1.93 -0.12
N LYS A 137 25.28 0.75 -0.23
CA LYS A 137 26.65 0.59 -0.72
C LYS A 137 26.59 0.07 -2.16
N LEU A 138 26.69 1.00 -3.11
CA LEU A 138 27.00 0.70 -4.52
C LEU A 138 28.21 1.59 -4.88
N ASP A 139 29.41 1.03 -4.74
CA ASP A 139 30.65 1.71 -5.15
C ASP A 139 30.98 1.31 -6.59
N ARG A 140 31.18 2.33 -7.41
CA ARG A 140 31.44 2.31 -8.84
C ARG A 140 32.87 2.85 -8.97
N SER A 141 33.84 1.99 -9.20
CA SER A 141 35.22 2.41 -9.48
C SER A 141 35.51 2.29 -10.97
N GLU A 142 35.22 3.37 -11.71
CA GLU A 142 36.04 3.76 -12.85
C GLU A 142 37.27 4.50 -12.32
N LYS A 143 38.47 4.00 -12.64
CA LYS A 143 39.66 4.85 -12.78
C LYS A 143 40.49 4.37 -13.97
N GLU A 144 40.46 5.22 -14.98
CA GLU A 144 41.31 5.20 -16.17
C GLU A 144 42.64 5.95 -15.89
N PHE A 145 43.67 5.56 -16.63
CA PHE A 145 44.94 6.26 -16.93
C PHE A 145 45.96 6.59 -15.82
N LYS A 146 47.05 5.81 -15.81
CA LYS A 146 48.39 6.29 -16.18
C LYS A 146 49.29 5.16 -16.65
#